data_AF-A0A8J4DL26-F1
#
_entry.id   AF-A0A8J4DL26-F1
#
_cell.length_a   1.000
_cell.length_b   1.000
_cell.length_c   1.000
_cell.angle_alpha   90.00
_cell.angle_beta   90.00
_cell.angle_gamma   90.00
#
_symmetry.space_group_name_H-M   'P 1'
#
loop_
_entity.id
_entity.type
_entity.pdbx_description
1 polymer ?
#
loop_
_entity_poly.entity_id
_entity_poly.type
_entity_poly.pdbx_seq_one_letter_code
_entity_poly.pdbx_strand_id
1 'polypeptide(L)'
;MAGVVFAAATTLVRACAGRLARLRVRAGAGPAAGADLACGALSLHVAVRAASPMLLPVPDAARIVAALGQVACWAAANGDADPWHAAVLGESAGSTVTLWAFAIESAADGVVLIGPDTAVRTRFALRAFLAKVSEGAWRVPRADRRSLREAIERDLALLC
;
A
#
# COMPACT_ATOMS: atom_id res chain seq x y z
N MET A 1 4.04 1.57 -22.60
CA MET A 1 3.72 0.43 -21.71
C MET A 1 3.24 0.84 -20.31
N ALA A 2 3.68 1.95 -19.73
CA ALA A 2 3.24 2.40 -18.39
C ALA A 2 1.72 2.66 -18.26
N GLY A 3 1.07 3.19 -19.30
CA GLY A 3 -0.37 3.50 -19.27
C GLY A 3 -1.31 2.29 -19.12
N VAL A 4 -0.90 1.10 -19.56
CA VAL A 4 -1.71 -0.12 -19.43
C VAL A 4 -1.63 -0.69 -18.01
N VAL A 5 -0.43 -0.68 -17.42
CA VAL A 5 -0.21 -1.10 -16.02
C VAL A 5 -0.93 -0.16 -15.06
N PHE A 6 -0.91 1.15 -15.36
CA PHE A 6 -1.63 2.19 -14.63
C PHE A 6 -3.15 1.99 -14.64
N ALA A 7 -3.74 1.77 -15.82
CA ALA A 7 -5.17 1.51 -15.96
C ALA A 7 -5.60 0.22 -15.26
N ALA A 8 -4.77 -0.83 -15.33
CA ALA A 8 -5.03 -2.09 -14.65
C ALA A 8 -4.99 -1.94 -13.12
N ALA A 9 -3.97 -1.27 -12.56
CA ALA A 9 -3.83 -1.09 -11.12
C ALA A 9 -4.97 -0.24 -10.52
N THR A 10 -5.35 0.85 -11.19
CA THR A 10 -6.45 1.72 -10.76
C THR A 10 -7.81 1.03 -10.86
N THR A 11 -8.04 0.23 -11.91
CA THR A 11 -9.26 -0.58 -12.06
C THR A 11 -9.35 -1.66 -10.99
N LEU A 12 -8.23 -2.33 -10.67
CA LEU A 12 -8.14 -3.33 -9.62
C LEU A 12 -8.48 -2.72 -8.25
N VAL A 13 -7.91 -1.55 -7.94
CA VAL A 13 -8.20 -0.83 -6.70
C VAL A 13 -9.66 -0.42 -6.61
N ARG A 14 -10.29 0.06 -7.69
CA ARG A 14 -11.74 0.36 -7.71
C ARG A 14 -12.59 -0.88 -7.42
N ALA A 15 -12.25 -2.03 -8.00
CA ALA A 15 -12.95 -3.29 -7.73
C ALA A 15 -12.80 -3.72 -6.26
N CYS A 16 -11.62 -3.53 -5.69
CA CYS A 16 -11.31 -3.87 -4.29
C CYS A 16 -11.93 -2.86 -3.29
N ALA A 17 -12.11 -1.60 -3.69
CA ALA A 17 -12.69 -0.53 -2.86
C ALA A 17 -14.13 -0.82 -2.39
N GLY A 18 -14.99 -1.39 -3.25
CA GLY A 18 -16.36 -1.75 -2.86
C GLY A 18 -16.43 -2.86 -1.80
N ARG A 19 -15.37 -3.67 -1.65
CA ARG A 19 -15.24 -4.67 -0.58
C ARG A 19 -14.68 -4.05 0.69
N LEU A 20 -13.69 -3.17 0.56
CA LEU A 20 -13.08 -2.43 1.67
C LEU A 20 -14.08 -1.52 2.40
N ALA A 21 -14.98 -0.85 1.67
CA ALA A 21 -16.03 -0.03 2.26
C ALA A 21 -16.95 -0.82 3.22
N ARG A 22 -17.25 -2.08 2.89
CA ARG A 22 -18.04 -2.99 3.74
C ARG A 22 -17.27 -3.50 4.95
N LEU A 23 -15.96 -3.68 4.83
CA LEU A 23 -15.09 -4.10 5.93
C LEU A 23 -14.92 -3.00 6.98
N ARG A 24 -14.85 -1.73 6.54
CA ARG A 24 -14.77 -0.55 7.44
C ARG A 24 -15.95 -0.50 8.42
N VAL A 25 -17.16 -0.85 7.96
CA VAL A 25 -18.37 -0.90 8.80
C VAL A 25 -18.26 -2.01 9.85
N ARG A 26 -17.62 -3.15 9.54
CA ARG A 26 -17.43 -4.26 10.47
C ARG A 26 -16.30 -4.04 11.47
N ALA A 27 -15.27 -3.30 11.08
CA ALA A 27 -14.10 -3.01 11.90
C ALA A 27 -14.38 -1.96 13.01
N GLY A 28 -15.45 -1.18 12.89
CA GLY A 28 -15.78 -0.13 13.86
C GLY A 28 -16.50 -0.63 15.11
N ALA A 29 -15.76 -0.89 16.20
CA ALA A 29 -16.09 -0.51 17.59
C ALA A 29 -15.19 -1.24 18.62
N GLY A 30 -14.21 -0.54 19.20
CA GLY A 30 -13.47 -1.01 20.38
C GLY A 30 -12.61 0.10 21.01
N PRO A 31 -12.66 0.33 22.34
CA PRO A 31 -11.93 1.43 23.00
C PRO A 31 -10.40 1.27 22.96
N ALA A 32 -9.88 0.05 22.80
CA ALA A 32 -8.45 -0.19 22.58
C ALA A 32 -7.94 0.35 21.22
N ALA A 33 -8.82 0.39 20.20
CA ALA A 33 -8.46 0.89 18.87
C ALA A 33 -8.13 2.40 18.88
N GLY A 34 -8.74 3.18 19.79
CA GLY A 34 -8.50 4.64 19.87
C GLY A 34 -7.09 5.00 20.36
N ALA A 35 -6.56 4.24 21.32
CA ALA A 35 -5.20 4.44 21.85
C ALA A 35 -4.13 3.98 20.85
N ASP A 36 -4.34 2.85 20.18
CA ASP A 36 -3.46 2.34 19.13
C ASP A 36 -3.42 3.25 17.90
N LEU A 37 -4.56 3.87 17.54
CA LEU A 37 -4.63 4.85 16.45
C LEU A 37 -3.87 6.14 16.78
N ALA A 38 -3.97 6.65 18.01
CA ALA A 38 -3.25 7.86 18.43
C ALA A 38 -1.73 7.64 18.49
N CYS A 39 -1.30 6.49 19.01
CA CYS A 39 0.11 6.08 19.03
C CYS A 39 0.65 5.90 17.61
N GLY A 40 -0.09 5.18 16.76
CA GLY A 40 0.27 4.98 15.35
C GLY A 40 0.36 6.28 14.55
N ALA A 41 -0.55 7.23 14.78
CA ALA A 41 -0.53 8.54 14.13
C ALA A 41 0.70 9.39 14.52
N LEU A 42 1.10 9.36 15.80
CA LEU A 42 2.31 10.04 16.28
C LEU A 42 3.59 9.45 15.69
N SER A 43 3.71 8.11 15.66
CA SER A 43 4.86 7.44 15.03
C SER A 43 4.96 7.74 13.53
N LEU A 44 3.82 7.79 12.83
CA LEU A 44 3.77 8.15 11.42
C LEU A 44 4.21 9.60 11.20
N HIS A 45 3.73 10.54 12.02
CA HIS A 45 4.12 11.96 11.92
C HIS A 45 5.63 12.17 12.08
N VAL A 46 6.24 11.51 13.06
CA VAL A 46 7.70 11.56 13.28
C VAL A 46 8.45 10.99 12.08
N ALA A 47 8.01 9.85 11.54
CA ALA A 47 8.62 9.24 10.36
C ALA A 47 8.53 10.14 9.12
N VAL A 48 7.39 10.81 8.91
CA VAL A 48 7.20 11.76 7.79
C VAL A 48 8.10 12.98 7.92
N ARG A 49 8.25 13.54 9.14
CA ARG A 49 9.16 14.68 9.38
C ARG A 49 10.63 14.35 9.13
N ALA A 50 11.02 13.11 9.37
CA ALA A 50 12.39 12.64 9.15
C ALA A 50 12.65 12.21 7.69
N ALA A 51 11.60 12.03 6.89
CA ALA A 51 11.72 11.58 5.51
C ALA A 51 11.98 12.75 4.55
N SER A 52 12.80 12.51 3.54
CA SER A 52 13.03 13.45 2.44
C SER A 52 12.13 13.13 1.24
N PRO A 53 11.79 14.12 0.40
CA PRO A 53 11.19 13.86 -0.91
C PRO A 53 12.08 12.93 -1.74
N MET A 54 11.47 12.15 -2.62
CA MET A 54 12.16 11.15 -3.43
C MET A 54 11.96 11.41 -4.91
N LEU A 55 13.01 11.19 -5.70
CA LEU A 55 12.95 11.18 -7.17
C LEU A 55 13.13 9.75 -7.64
N LEU A 56 12.20 9.28 -8.46
CA LEU A 56 12.23 7.92 -9.01
C LEU A 56 11.93 7.92 -10.50
N PRO A 57 12.59 7.06 -11.29
CA PRO A 57 12.18 6.81 -12.67
C PRO A 57 10.71 6.36 -12.72
N VAL A 58 9.95 6.83 -13.71
CA VAL A 58 8.55 6.42 -13.95
C VAL A 58 8.37 4.89 -13.96
N PRO A 59 9.26 4.06 -14.56
CA PRO A 59 9.13 2.61 -14.50
C PRO A 59 9.13 2.03 -13.08
N ASP A 60 9.98 2.55 -12.21
CA ASP A 60 10.07 2.11 -10.81
C ASP A 60 8.86 2.58 -10.00
N ALA A 61 8.40 3.82 -10.22
CA ALA A 61 7.17 4.34 -9.65
C ALA A 61 5.94 3.51 -10.06
N ALA A 62 5.84 3.12 -11.34
CA ALA A 62 4.76 2.29 -11.85
C ALA A 62 4.78 0.88 -11.22
N ARG A 63 5.97 0.34 -10.93
CA ARG A 63 6.11 -0.94 -10.23
C ARG A 63 5.59 -0.86 -8.80
N ILE A 64 5.91 0.22 -8.08
CA ILE A 64 5.40 0.49 -6.72
C ILE A 64 3.87 0.62 -6.73
N VAL A 65 3.29 1.33 -7.71
CA VAL A 65 1.82 1.42 -7.88
C VAL A 65 1.18 0.05 -8.06
N ALA A 66 1.76 -0.80 -8.92
CA ALA A 66 1.26 -2.14 -9.14
C ALA A 66 1.30 -2.99 -7.85
N ALA A 67 2.40 -2.91 -7.09
CA ALA A 67 2.55 -3.59 -5.81
C ALA A 67 1.49 -3.13 -4.80
N LEU A 68 1.27 -1.82 -4.65
CA LEU A 68 0.21 -1.29 -3.78
C LEU A 68 -1.19 -1.72 -4.22
N GLY A 69 -1.46 -1.79 -5.52
CA GLY A 69 -2.71 -2.32 -6.07
C GLY A 69 -2.94 -3.78 -5.67
N GLN A 70 -1.88 -4.61 -5.72
CA GLN A 70 -1.94 -6.00 -5.25
C GLN A 70 -2.22 -6.09 -3.75
N VAL A 71 -1.55 -5.26 -2.93
CA VAL A 71 -1.81 -5.19 -1.47
C VAL A 71 -3.28 -4.88 -1.20
N ALA A 72 -3.86 -3.88 -1.86
CA ALA A 72 -5.25 -3.50 -1.68
C ALA A 72 -6.22 -4.65 -2.00
N CYS A 73 -5.91 -5.43 -3.03
CA CYS A 73 -6.75 -6.54 -3.43
C CYS A 73 -6.60 -7.78 -2.56
N TRP A 74 -5.40 -8.07 -2.04
CA TRP A 74 -5.25 -9.12 -1.04
C TRP A 74 -5.85 -8.74 0.31
N ALA A 75 -5.81 -7.47 0.69
CA ALA A 75 -6.55 -6.98 1.85
C ALA A 75 -8.06 -7.26 1.68
N ALA A 76 -8.64 -6.94 0.52
CA ALA A 76 -10.03 -7.26 0.22
C ALA A 76 -10.33 -8.78 0.22
N ALA A 77 -9.38 -9.62 -0.21
CA ALA A 77 -9.54 -11.07 -0.22
C ALA A 77 -9.46 -11.70 1.19
N ASN A 78 -8.69 -11.11 2.10
CA ASN A 78 -8.48 -11.61 3.46
C ASN A 78 -9.36 -10.92 4.51
N GLY A 79 -10.23 -10.00 4.10
CA GLY A 79 -11.04 -9.20 5.02
C GLY A 79 -12.01 -9.96 5.91
N ASP A 80 -12.44 -11.16 5.54
CA ASP A 80 -13.27 -11.98 6.44
C ASP A 80 -12.44 -12.68 7.53
N ALA A 81 -11.15 -12.94 7.29
CA ALA A 81 -10.26 -13.62 8.23
C ALA A 81 -9.52 -12.64 9.17
N ASP A 82 -9.20 -11.44 8.69
CA ASP A 82 -8.48 -10.40 9.45
C ASP A 82 -9.08 -9.01 9.13
N PRO A 83 -10.32 -8.73 9.56
CA PRO A 83 -11.09 -7.56 9.10
C PRO A 83 -10.43 -6.23 9.46
N TRP A 84 -9.81 -6.13 10.64
CA TRP A 84 -9.16 -4.90 11.09
C TRP A 84 -7.93 -4.57 10.24
N HIS A 85 -6.97 -5.50 10.12
CA HIS A 85 -5.76 -5.22 9.32
C HIS A 85 -6.07 -5.11 7.84
N ALA A 86 -7.03 -5.89 7.32
CA ALA A 86 -7.47 -5.78 5.94
C ALA A 86 -8.07 -4.40 5.64
N ALA A 87 -8.90 -3.86 6.54
CA ALA A 87 -9.45 -2.52 6.37
C ALA A 87 -8.33 -1.46 6.36
N VAL A 88 -7.42 -1.50 7.35
CA VAL A 88 -6.30 -0.55 7.47
C VAL A 88 -5.37 -0.61 6.26
N LEU A 89 -4.92 -1.81 5.87
CA LEU A 89 -4.02 -1.98 4.72
C LEU A 89 -4.69 -1.64 3.40
N GLY A 90 -5.97 -2.00 3.23
CA GLY A 90 -6.70 -1.67 2.02
C GLY A 90 -6.92 -0.17 1.84
N GLU A 91 -7.27 0.54 2.92
CA GLU A 91 -7.38 2.01 2.90
C GLU A 91 -6.02 2.66 2.64
N SER A 92 -4.99 2.27 3.40
CA SER A 92 -3.64 2.80 3.26
C SER A 92 -3.08 2.60 1.84
N ALA A 93 -3.14 1.36 1.31
CA ALA A 93 -2.65 1.06 -0.03
C ALA A 93 -3.49 1.74 -1.11
N GLY A 94 -4.82 1.71 -1.00
CA GLY A 94 -5.72 2.33 -1.99
C GLY A 94 -5.55 3.85 -2.10
N SER A 95 -5.46 4.56 -0.96
CA SER A 95 -5.19 6.00 -0.98
C SER A 95 -3.81 6.30 -1.55
N THR A 96 -2.82 5.47 -1.24
CA THR A 96 -1.44 5.67 -1.68
C THR A 96 -1.28 5.41 -3.18
N VAL A 97 -1.96 4.41 -3.75
CA VAL A 97 -2.01 4.20 -5.22
C VAL A 97 -2.44 5.48 -5.94
N THR A 98 -3.44 6.18 -5.39
CA THR A 98 -3.98 7.38 -6.03
C THR A 98 -2.95 8.52 -6.01
N LEU A 99 -2.22 8.68 -4.91
CA LEU A 99 -1.16 9.70 -4.80
C LEU A 99 0.01 9.43 -5.76
N TRP A 100 0.45 8.18 -5.87
CA TRP A 100 1.48 7.80 -6.84
C TRP A 100 1.00 7.95 -8.29
N ALA A 101 -0.27 7.63 -8.55
CA ALA A 101 -0.87 7.80 -9.87
C ALA A 101 -0.80 9.26 -10.33
N PHE A 102 -1.24 10.20 -9.49
CA PHE A 102 -1.12 11.63 -9.77
C PHE A 102 0.33 12.09 -9.95
N ALA A 103 1.26 11.58 -9.15
CA ALA A 103 2.68 11.92 -9.28
C ALA A 103 3.28 11.43 -10.60
N ILE A 104 2.90 10.23 -11.05
CA ILE A 104 3.32 9.67 -12.36
C ILE A 104 2.73 10.49 -13.51
N GLU A 105 1.45 10.89 -13.43
CA GLU A 105 0.83 11.75 -14.44
C GLU A 105 1.48 13.14 -14.52
N SER A 106 2.01 13.62 -13.39
CA SER A 106 2.72 14.91 -13.27
C SER A 106 4.23 14.79 -13.50
N ALA A 107 4.73 13.63 -13.96
CA ALA A 107 6.15 13.40 -14.13
C ALA A 107 6.76 14.32 -15.19
N ALA A 108 7.94 14.85 -14.91
CA ALA A 108 8.75 15.61 -15.86
C ALA A 108 10.00 14.79 -16.22
N ASP A 109 10.36 14.76 -17.49
CA ASP A 109 11.56 14.07 -18.00
C ASP A 109 11.67 12.58 -17.58
N GLY A 110 10.51 11.92 -17.42
CA GLY A 110 10.47 10.51 -17.02
C GLY A 110 10.82 10.26 -15.54
N VAL A 111 10.87 11.31 -14.72
CA VAL A 111 11.13 11.25 -13.28
C VAL A 111 9.90 11.73 -12.50
N VAL A 112 9.59 11.00 -11.43
CA VAL A 112 8.48 11.28 -10.52
C VAL A 112 9.04 11.86 -9.23
N LEU A 113 8.49 12.99 -8.78
CA LEU A 113 8.71 13.52 -7.45
C LEU A 113 7.63 13.01 -6.49
N ILE A 114 8.05 12.32 -5.43
CA ILE A 114 7.18 11.79 -4.40
C ILE A 114 7.45 12.52 -3.09
N GLY A 115 6.38 13.05 -2.50
CA GLY A 115 6.44 13.67 -1.19
C GLY A 115 6.77 12.66 -0.07
N PRO A 116 7.39 13.10 1.02
CA PRO A 116 7.82 12.23 2.11
C PRO A 116 6.68 11.45 2.77
N ASP A 117 5.49 12.05 2.90
CA ASP A 117 4.29 11.37 3.44
C ASP A 117 3.89 10.15 2.58
N THR A 118 3.81 10.34 1.26
CA THR A 118 3.50 9.26 0.32
C THR A 118 4.53 8.14 0.40
N ALA A 119 5.82 8.46 0.47
CA ALA A 119 6.89 7.47 0.59
C ALA A 119 6.78 6.66 1.90
N VAL A 120 6.55 7.33 3.04
CA VAL A 120 6.39 6.69 4.35
C VAL A 120 5.15 5.79 4.39
N ARG A 121 4.00 6.27 3.89
CA ARG A 121 2.76 5.46 3.80
C ARG A 121 2.95 4.24 2.91
N THR A 122 3.69 4.39 1.82
CA THR A 122 4.05 3.28 0.92
C THR A 122 4.89 2.25 1.65
N ARG A 123 5.98 2.66 2.32
CA ARG A 123 6.81 1.75 3.12
C ARG A 123 6.00 1.04 4.18
N PHE A 124 5.14 1.76 4.90
CA PHE A 124 4.27 1.18 5.91
C PHE A 124 3.38 0.09 5.32
N ALA A 125 2.63 0.39 4.24
CA ALA A 125 1.73 -0.55 3.61
C ALA A 125 2.45 -1.82 3.11
N LEU A 126 3.61 -1.65 2.44
CA LEU A 126 4.40 -2.75 1.91
C LEU A 126 5.01 -3.61 3.03
N ARG A 127 5.53 -3.00 4.10
CA ARG A 127 6.08 -3.74 5.26
C ARG A 127 5.01 -4.50 6.03
N ALA A 128 3.88 -3.86 6.30
CA ALA A 128 2.78 -4.49 7.02
C ALA A 128 2.17 -5.64 6.19
N PHE A 129 2.06 -5.48 4.87
CA PHE A 129 1.67 -6.59 4.01
C PHE A 129 2.70 -7.74 4.02
N LEU A 130 3.99 -7.43 3.92
CA LEU A 130 5.06 -8.43 3.96
C LEU A 130 5.07 -9.23 5.28
N ALA A 131 4.80 -8.57 6.40
CA ALA A 131 4.65 -9.22 7.71
C ALA A 131 3.49 -10.25 7.67
N LYS A 132 2.30 -9.84 7.19
CA LYS A 132 1.13 -10.73 7.07
C LYS A 132 1.37 -11.94 6.15
N VAL A 133 2.13 -11.76 5.07
CA VAL A 133 2.54 -12.86 4.19
C VAL A 133 3.52 -13.80 4.89
N SER A 134 4.49 -13.26 5.62
CA SER A 134 5.56 -14.02 6.28
C SER A 134 5.05 -14.84 7.46
N GLU A 135 4.10 -14.29 8.22
CA GLU A 135 3.41 -14.98 9.32
C GLU A 135 2.47 -16.09 8.82
N GLY A 136 2.21 -16.15 7.50
CA GLY A 136 1.21 -17.04 6.93
C GLY A 136 -0.23 -16.68 7.28
N ALA A 137 -0.44 -15.51 7.91
CA ALA A 137 -1.73 -15.00 8.35
C ALA A 137 -2.67 -14.74 7.16
N TRP A 138 -2.13 -14.28 6.03
CA TRP A 138 -2.91 -14.01 4.83
C TRP A 138 -2.73 -15.08 3.75
N ARG A 139 -3.84 -15.47 3.13
CA ARG A 139 -3.85 -16.41 2.01
C ARG A 139 -3.40 -15.68 0.75
N VAL A 140 -2.16 -15.95 0.35
CA VAL A 140 -1.58 -15.65 -0.96
C VAL A 140 -1.37 -16.96 -1.74
N PRO A 141 -1.53 -16.97 -3.09
CA PRO A 141 -1.25 -18.14 -3.93
C PRO A 141 0.10 -18.77 -3.59
N ARG A 142 0.11 -20.07 -3.28
CA ARG A 142 1.29 -20.75 -2.67
C ARG A 142 2.52 -20.77 -3.57
N ALA A 143 2.35 -20.81 -4.90
CA ALA A 143 3.46 -20.84 -5.85
C ALA A 143 4.30 -19.55 -5.86
N ASP A 144 3.76 -18.44 -5.31
CA ASP A 144 4.32 -17.11 -5.51
C ASP A 144 4.85 -16.44 -4.22
N ARG A 145 4.83 -17.11 -3.06
CA ARG A 145 5.15 -16.41 -1.79
C ARG A 145 6.58 -15.90 -1.71
N ARG A 146 7.56 -16.72 -2.14
CA ARG A 146 8.97 -16.33 -2.13
C ARG A 146 9.25 -15.23 -3.16
N SER A 147 8.79 -15.40 -4.39
CA SER A 147 8.95 -14.43 -5.46
C SER A 147 8.25 -13.10 -5.14
N LEU A 148 7.07 -13.15 -4.53
CA LEU A 148 6.35 -11.98 -4.05
C LEU A 148 7.12 -11.24 -2.95
N ARG A 149 7.63 -11.96 -1.96
CA ARG A 149 8.47 -11.38 -0.92
C ARG A 149 9.70 -10.68 -1.52
N GLU A 150 10.43 -11.35 -2.41
CA GLU A 150 11.60 -10.79 -3.08
C GLU A 150 11.23 -9.58 -3.98
N ALA A 151 10.03 -9.55 -4.56
CA ALA A 151 9.54 -8.38 -5.30
C ALA A 151 9.26 -7.19 -4.37
N ILE A 152 8.56 -7.41 -3.26
CA ILE A 152 8.24 -6.35 -2.28
C ILE A 152 9.51 -5.82 -1.60
N GLU A 153 10.46 -6.68 -1.26
CA GLU A 153 11.74 -6.27 -0.68
C GLU A 153 12.53 -5.39 -1.66
N ARG A 154 12.51 -5.70 -2.97
CA ARG A 154 13.10 -4.83 -4.01
C ARG A 154 12.39 -3.48 -4.11
N ASP A 155 11.06 -3.45 -3.99
CA ASP A 155 10.30 -2.20 -4.01
C ASP A 155 10.55 -1.37 -2.76
N LEU A 156 10.70 -2.00 -1.59
CA LEU A 156 11.08 -1.34 -0.36
C LEU A 156 12.48 -0.73 -0.43
N ALA A 157 13.42 -1.38 -1.12
CA ALA A 157 14.77 -0.85 -1.30
C ALA A 157 14.79 0.45 -2.14
N LEU A 158 13.86 0.60 -3.09
CA LEU A 158 13.69 1.85 -3.85
C LEU A 158 13.16 3.00 -3.00
N LEU A 159 12.53 2.68 -1.87
CA LEU A 159 11.90 3.65 -1.01
C LEU A 159 12.82 4.16 0.09
N CYS A 160 14.02 3.60 0.29
CA CYS A 160 14.96 3.98 1.36
C CYS A 160 15.66 5.31 1.07
#